data_AF-A0A4Q3VU70-F1
#
_entry.id   AF-A0A4Q3VU70-F1
#
_cell.length_a   1.000
_cell.length_b   1.000
_cell.length_c   1.000
_cell.angle_alpha   90.00
_cell.angle_beta   90.00
_cell.angle_gamma   90.00
#
_symmetry.space_group_name_H-M   'P 1'
#
loop_
_entity.id
_entity.type
_entity.pdbx_description
1 polymer ?
#
loop_
_entity_poly.entity_id
_entity_poly.type
_entity_poly.pdbx_seq_one_letter_code
_entity_poly.pdbx_strand_id
1 'polypeptide(L)'
;MTKVLFLGQLPENISPSQRFRIEQYRPALEKAFVTYYFQPFIAEKYAPFIYKNGYLLKKVAAVMNGFWRRLTGLYHYRNVDYVFVQREASPVG
;
A
#
# COMPACT_ATOMS: atom_id res chain seq x y z
N MET A 1 -1.90 -16.34 15.47
CA MET A 1 -2.67 -15.30 14.75
C MET A 1 -1.89 -14.95 13.51
N THR A 2 -2.43 -15.22 12.32
CA THR A 2 -1.72 -15.03 11.06
C THR A 2 -1.58 -13.54 10.75
N LYS A 3 -0.40 -13.08 10.38
CA LYS A 3 -0.11 -11.67 10.07
C LYS A 3 0.19 -11.53 8.58
N VAL A 4 -0.55 -10.68 7.90
CA VAL A 4 -0.41 -10.47 6.46
C VAL A 4 -0.16 -9.00 6.17
N LEU A 5 0.91 -8.71 5.42
CA LEU A 5 1.19 -7.39 4.86
C LEU A 5 0.66 -7.29 3.43
N PHE A 6 -0.28 -6.39 3.22
CA PHE A 6 -0.83 -6.05 1.92
C PHE A 6 -0.12 -4.82 1.36
N LEU A 7 0.48 -4.99 0.19
CA LEU A 7 1.22 -3.96 -0.53
C LEU A 7 0.38 -3.46 -1.70
N GLY A 8 -0.16 -2.25 -1.56
CA GLY A 8 -0.96 -1.57 -2.58
C GLY A 8 -0.27 -0.33 -3.13
N GLN A 9 -0.83 0.25 -4.19
CA GLN A 9 -0.28 1.45 -4.83
C GLN A 9 -0.70 2.74 -4.10
N LEU A 10 -1.98 2.82 -3.71
CA LEU A 10 -2.61 4.01 -3.15
C LEU A 10 -3.14 3.73 -1.74
N PRO A 11 -3.38 4.76 -0.92
CA PRO A 11 -4.11 4.62 0.34
C PRO A 11 -5.45 3.88 0.17
N GLU A 12 -5.93 3.28 1.26
CA GLU A 12 -7.23 2.61 1.31
C GLU A 12 -8.34 3.57 0.85
N ASN A 13 -9.43 3.00 0.30
CA ASN A 13 -10.61 3.70 -0.18
C ASN A 13 -10.45 4.57 -1.44
N ILE A 14 -9.27 4.60 -2.07
CA ILE A 14 -9.04 5.41 -3.29
C ILE A 14 -9.21 4.59 -4.56
N SER A 15 -8.55 3.44 -4.67
CA SER A 15 -8.51 2.66 -5.91
C SER A 15 -9.62 1.61 -5.97
N PRO A 16 -10.47 1.59 -7.02
CA PRO A 16 -11.48 0.53 -7.19
C PRO A 16 -10.87 -0.87 -7.26
N SER A 17 -9.72 -1.02 -7.92
CA SER A 17 -9.06 -2.33 -8.05
C SER A 17 -8.55 -2.84 -6.69
N GLN A 18 -8.09 -1.94 -5.83
CA GLN A 18 -7.65 -2.24 -4.48
C GLN A 18 -8.83 -2.60 -3.57
N ARG A 19 -9.91 -1.82 -3.63
CA ARG A 19 -11.14 -2.13 -2.89
C ARG A 19 -11.66 -3.53 -3.22
N PHE A 20 -11.70 -3.86 -4.50
CA PHE A 20 -12.17 -5.17 -4.96
C PHE A 20 -11.19 -6.31 -4.66
N ARG A 21 -9.87 -6.12 -4.76
CA ARG A 21 -8.92 -7.24 -4.62
C ARG A 21 -8.40 -7.43 -3.20
N ILE A 22 -8.53 -6.42 -2.34
CA ILE A 22 -7.92 -6.39 -1.01
C ILE A 22 -8.93 -5.95 0.04
N GLU A 23 -9.40 -4.70 -0.03
CA GLU A 23 -10.08 -4.08 1.13
C GLU A 23 -11.42 -4.76 1.46
N GLN A 24 -12.18 -5.23 0.45
CA GLN A 24 -13.46 -5.90 0.69
C GLN A 24 -13.33 -7.20 1.51
N TYR A 25 -12.16 -7.83 1.53
CA TYR A 25 -11.93 -9.07 2.27
C TYR A 25 -11.52 -8.83 3.72
N ARG A 26 -11.20 -7.59 4.11
CA ARG A 26 -10.77 -7.23 5.47
C ARG A 26 -11.71 -7.77 6.56
N PRO A 27 -13.06 -7.64 6.46
CA PRO A 27 -13.95 -8.18 7.49
C PRO A 27 -13.91 -9.71 7.59
N ALA A 28 -13.70 -10.41 6.47
CA ALA A 28 -13.59 -11.87 6.47
C ALA A 28 -12.25 -12.34 7.07
N LEU A 29 -11.17 -11.61 6.78
CA LEU A 29 -9.83 -11.86 7.33
C LEU A 29 -9.81 -11.63 8.86
N GLU A 30 -10.42 -10.55 9.33
CA GLU A 30 -10.52 -10.26 10.77
C GLU A 30 -11.33 -11.33 11.51
N LYS A 31 -12.46 -11.79 10.94
CA LYS A 31 -13.24 -12.91 11.48
C LYS A 31 -12.46 -14.23 11.52
N ALA A 32 -11.49 -14.41 10.62
CA ALA A 32 -10.59 -15.55 10.60
C ALA A 32 -9.34 -15.35 11.50
N PHE A 33 -9.32 -14.33 12.35
CA PHE A 33 -8.19 -13.97 13.21
C PHE A 33 -6.88 -13.73 12.43
N VAL A 34 -7.01 -13.10 11.26
CA VAL A 34 -5.87 -12.62 10.47
C VAL A 34 -5.62 -11.15 10.80
N THR A 35 -4.41 -10.81 11.23
CA THR A 35 -3.95 -9.43 11.38
C THR A 35 -3.67 -8.84 9.99
N TYR A 36 -4.43 -7.82 9.63
CA TYR A 36 -4.34 -7.12 8.36
C TYR A 36 -3.47 -5.86 8.48
N TYR A 37 -2.29 -5.86 7.85
CA TYR A 37 -1.46 -4.67 7.69
C TYR A 37 -1.54 -4.19 6.25
N PHE A 38 -1.74 -2.90 6.03
CA PHE A 38 -1.76 -2.33 4.68
C PHE A 38 -0.69 -1.24 4.54
N GLN A 39 0.15 -1.34 3.51
CA GLN A 39 1.17 -0.34 3.21
C GLN A 39 1.03 0.15 1.76
N PRO A 40 0.45 1.35 1.55
CA PRO A 40 0.40 1.95 0.22
C PRO A 40 1.79 2.41 -0.21
N PHE A 41 2.07 2.35 -1.51
CA PHE A 41 3.30 2.91 -2.08
C PHE A 41 3.29 4.44 -2.02
N ILE A 42 2.25 5.07 -2.55
CA ILE A 42 2.01 6.50 -2.42
C ILE A 42 1.46 6.77 -1.02
N ALA A 43 2.21 7.48 -0.18
CA ALA A 43 1.73 7.86 1.14
C ALA A 43 0.53 8.82 1.04
N GLU A 44 -0.34 8.81 2.05
CA GLU A 44 -1.58 9.62 2.09
C GLU A 44 -1.34 11.10 1.76
N LYS A 45 -0.27 11.69 2.29
CA LYS A 45 0.10 13.09 2.03
C LYS A 45 0.35 13.43 0.55
N TYR A 46 0.66 12.44 -0.28
CA TYR A 46 0.91 12.62 -1.72
C TYR A 46 -0.29 12.28 -2.61
N ALA A 47 -1.25 11.49 -2.10
CA ALA A 47 -2.40 11.03 -2.87
C ALA A 47 -3.21 12.19 -3.53
N PRO A 48 -3.43 13.35 -2.89
CA PRO A 48 -4.15 14.46 -3.52
C PRO A 48 -3.44 15.09 -4.73
N PHE A 49 -2.16 14.82 -4.95
CA PHE A 49 -1.34 15.45 -6.00
C PHE A 49 -1.03 14.52 -7.17
N ILE A 50 -1.12 13.20 -6.97
CA ILE A 50 -0.63 12.21 -7.94
C ILE A 50 -1.37 12.31 -9.29
N TYR A 51 -2.69 12.56 -9.26
CA TYR A 51 -3.55 12.69 -10.44
C TYR A 51 -3.84 14.14 -10.86
N LYS A 52 -3.30 15.14 -10.14
CA LYS A 52 -3.48 16.54 -10.52
C LYS A 52 -2.48 16.95 -11.60
N ASN A 53 -2.89 17.85 -12.48
CA ASN A 53 -1.98 18.49 -13.44
C ASN A 53 -0.91 19.29 -12.69
N GLY A 54 0.34 19.26 -13.18
CA GLY A 54 1.50 19.86 -12.52
C GLY A 54 2.09 19.04 -11.36
N TYR A 55 2.58 19.72 -10.33
CA TYR A 55 3.17 19.16 -9.10
C TYR A 55 4.32 18.16 -9.30
N LEU A 56 5.15 18.33 -10.33
CA LEU A 56 6.23 17.40 -10.68
C LEU A 56 7.13 17.06 -9.48
N LEU A 57 7.60 18.05 -8.73
CA LEU A 57 8.44 17.84 -7.55
C LEU A 57 7.75 16.99 -6.48
N LYS A 58 6.45 17.20 -6.24
CA LYS A 58 5.69 16.38 -5.28
C LYS A 58 5.50 14.95 -5.78
N LYS A 59 5.32 14.75 -7.09
CA LYS A 59 5.21 13.41 -7.70
C LYS A 59 6.54 12.65 -7.60
N VAL A 60 7.66 13.30 -7.91
CA VAL A 60 9.00 12.71 -7.74
C VAL A 60 9.24 12.37 -6.26
N ALA A 61 8.95 13.30 -5.35
CA ALA A 61 9.06 13.05 -3.91
C ALA A 61 8.16 11.90 -3.44
N ALA A 62 6.96 11.74 -4.01
CA ALA A 62 6.06 10.63 -3.70
C ALA A 62 6.67 9.28 -4.08
N VAL A 63 7.27 9.18 -5.27
CA VAL A 63 7.91 7.94 -5.74
C VAL A 63 9.15 7.61 -4.91
N MET A 64 10.03 8.59 -4.68
CA MET A 64 11.22 8.41 -3.84
C MET A 64 10.85 8.00 -2.41
N ASN A 65 9.84 8.65 -1.83
CA ASN A 65 9.32 8.28 -0.51
C ASN A 65 8.71 6.88 -0.49
N GLY A 66 8.00 6.48 -1.55
CA GLY A 66 7.45 5.14 -1.71
C GLY A 66 8.54 4.07 -1.63
N PHE A 67 9.59 4.19 -2.44
CA PHE A 67 10.72 3.28 -2.41
C PHE A 67 11.43 3.27 -1.05
N TRP A 68 11.70 4.45 -0.47
CA TRP A 68 12.31 4.54 0.86
C TRP A 68 11.48 3.81 1.94
N ARG A 69 10.15 3.99 1.92
CA ARG A 69 9.23 3.29 2.83
C ARG A 69 9.15 1.79 2.58
N ARG A 70 9.34 1.32 1.34
CA ARG A 70 9.42 -0.13 1.06
C ARG A 70 10.70 -0.72 1.62
N LEU A 71 11.85 -0.06 1.42
CA LEU A 71 13.13 -0.52 1.95
C LEU A 71 13.14 -0.54 3.48
N THR A 72 12.68 0.53 4.12
CA THR A 72 12.61 0.60 5.59
C THR A 72 11.49 -0.27 6.17
N GLY A 73 10.42 -0.51 5.41
CA GLY A 73 9.34 -1.43 5.76
C GLY A 73 9.80 -2.87 5.93
N LEU A 74 10.86 -3.30 5.24
CA LEU A 74 11.47 -4.61 5.44
C LEU A 74 11.97 -4.85 6.88
N TYR A 75 12.26 -3.77 7.63
CA TYR A 75 12.58 -3.87 9.05
C TYR A 75 11.32 -3.89 9.92
N HIS A 76 10.33 -3.05 9.59
CA HIS A 76 9.10 -2.91 10.37
C HIS A 76 8.20 -4.15 10.29
N TYR A 77 8.15 -4.82 9.13
CA TYR A 77 7.29 -5.97 8.88
C TYR A 77 8.04 -7.31 8.87
N ARG A 78 9.16 -7.42 9.61
CA ARG A 78 9.96 -8.68 9.67
C ARG A 78 9.20 -9.88 10.21
N ASN A 79 8.16 -9.64 11.00
CA ASN A 79 7.42 -10.67 11.72
C ASN A 79 6.03 -10.96 11.12
N VAL A 80 5.86 -10.76 9.81
CA VAL A 80 4.64 -11.15 9.09
C VAL A 80 4.82 -12.52 8.47
N ASP A 81 3.74 -13.32 8.44
CA ASP A 81 3.77 -14.67 7.88
C ASP A 81 3.67 -14.63 6.35
N TYR A 82 2.94 -13.66 5.81
CA TYR A 82 2.71 -13.51 4.38
C TYR A 82 2.79 -12.06 3.92
N VAL A 83 3.24 -11.87 2.68
CA VAL A 83 3.19 -10.59 1.97
C VAL A 83 2.34 -10.75 0.71
N PHE A 84 1.23 -10.04 0.65
CA PHE A 84 0.38 -9.96 -0.53
C PHE A 84 0.75 -8.72 -1.35
N VAL A 85 1.14 -8.92 -2.60
CA VAL A 85 1.52 -7.81 -3.51
C VAL A 85 0.43 -7.62 -4.55
N GLN A 86 -0.23 -6.46 -4.53
CA GLN A 86 -1.13 -6.09 -5.62
C GLN A 86 -0.31 -5.87 -6.90
N ARG A 87 -0.87 -6.26 -8.05
CA ARG A 87 -0.32 -5.85 -9.35
C ARG A 87 -0.20 -4.32 -9.38
N GLU A 88 0.91 -3.82 -9.93
CA GLU A 88 1.23 -2.38 -9.99
C GLU A 88 1.34 -1.73 -8.60
N ALA A 89 1.81 -2.49 -7.59
CA ALA A 89 2.11 -1.95 -6.27
C ALA A 89 3.17 -0.82 -6.29
N SER A 90 3.94 -0.66 -7.37
CA SER A 90 4.73 0.53 -7.68
C SER A 90 4.28 1.12 -9.03
N PRO A 91 4.35 2.46 -9.21
CA PRO A 91 4.06 3.11 -10.49
C PRO A 91 5.23 3.05 -11.49
N VAL A 92 6.34 2.41 -11.11
CA VAL A 92 7.57 2.27 -11.90
C VAL A 92 8.04 0.82 -11.80
N GLY A 93 8.46 0.25 -12.94
CA GLY A 93 8.73 -1.18 -13.11
C GLY A 93 7.59 -1.88 -13.83
#